data_AF-A0A7S3YLI1-F1
#
_entry.id   AF-A0A7S3YLI1-F1
#
_cell.length_a   1.000
_cell.length_b   1.000
_cell.length_c   1.000
_cell.angle_alpha   90.00
_cell.angle_beta   90.00
_cell.angle_gamma   90.00
#
_symmetry.space_group_name_H-M   'P 1'
#
loop_
_entity.id
_entity.type
_entity.pdbx_description
1 polymer ?
#
loop_
_entity_poly.entity_id
_entity_poly.type
_entity_poly.pdbx_seq_one_letter_code
_entity_poly.pdbx_strand_id
1 'polypeptide(L)'
;MLIMEFMPGGDLQELLDRTEGRIPLKRCYQIAIDIGKALCFLHACKPPILHRDLKPPNILFDDNGVAKMADFGLSKIVASSRQAYRMTEKTGTIRYMAPEVLLGKEYSCCVDVYSYGMILSYM
;
A
#
# COMPACT_ATOMS: atom_id res chain seq x y z
N MET A 1 -7.06 -14.01 16.40
CA MET A 1 -5.83 -13.34 16.85
C MET A 1 -4.74 -13.66 15.84
N LEU A 2 -4.12 -12.65 15.24
CA LEU A 2 -2.98 -12.80 14.33
C LEU A 2 -1.70 -12.44 15.09
N ILE A 3 -0.65 -13.24 14.94
CA ILE A 3 0.69 -12.96 15.49
C ILE A 3 1.56 -12.59 14.30
N MET A 4 2.19 -11.42 14.36
CA MET A 4 3.03 -10.87 13.30
C MET A 4 4.38 -10.43 13.87
N GLU A 5 5.37 -10.23 13.01
CA GLU A 5 6.64 -9.63 13.42
C GLU A 5 6.41 -8.21 13.97
N PHE A 6 7.16 -7.83 14.99
CA PHE A 6 7.08 -6.50 15.58
C PHE A 6 7.94 -5.50 14.80
N MET A 7 7.40 -4.32 14.53
CA MET A 7 8.03 -3.26 13.76
C MET A 7 8.38 -2.08 14.69
N PRO A 8 9.59 -2.05 15.28
CA PRO A 8 9.94 -1.04 16.29
C PRO A 8 10.11 0.37 15.72
N GLY A 9 10.28 0.52 14.41
CA GLY A 9 10.52 1.82 13.77
C GLY A 9 9.25 2.66 13.53
N GLY A 10 8.09 2.18 13.97
CA GLY A 10 6.81 2.84 13.77
C GLY A 10 6.31 2.73 12.33
N ASP A 11 5.42 3.64 11.94
CA ASP A 11 4.84 3.71 10.60
C ASP A 11 5.25 4.97 9.82
N LEU A 12 4.95 5.00 8.52
CA LEU A 12 5.30 6.13 7.65
C LEU A 12 4.51 7.40 8.00
N GLN A 13 3.30 7.29 8.56
CA GLN A 13 2.56 8.48 9.02
C GLN A 13 3.30 9.13 10.18
N GLU A 14 3.72 8.36 11.18
CA GLU A 14 4.52 8.86 12.30
C GLU A 14 5.84 9.50 11.83
N LEU A 15 6.50 8.90 10.83
CA LEU A 15 7.70 9.48 10.23
C LEU A 15 7.42 10.81 9.52
N LEU A 16 6.34 10.89 8.74
CA LEU A 16 5.92 12.13 8.06
C LEU A 16 5.61 13.22 9.07
N ASP A 17 4.86 12.89 10.14
CA ASP A 17 4.48 13.84 11.18
C ASP A 17 5.72 14.37 11.92
N ARG A 18 6.65 13.47 12.32
CA ARG A 18 7.90 13.84 13.01
C ARG A 18 8.82 14.71 12.16
N THR A 19 8.78 14.56 10.84
CA THR A 19 9.63 15.30 9.91
C THR A 19 8.94 16.51 9.28
N GLU A 20 7.68 16.77 9.63
CA GLU A 20 6.82 17.76 8.97
C GLU A 20 6.81 17.58 7.43
N GLY A 21 6.83 16.33 6.98
CA GLY A 21 6.91 15.96 5.56
C GLY A 21 8.26 16.23 4.89
N ARG A 22 9.32 16.53 5.64
CA ARG A 22 10.66 16.80 5.11
C ARG A 22 11.59 15.61 5.29
N ILE A 23 11.26 14.50 4.64
CA ILE A 23 12.09 13.30 4.69
C ILE A 23 13.31 13.51 3.77
N PRO A 24 14.54 13.16 4.20
CA PRO A 24 15.71 13.26 3.32
C PRO A 24 15.51 12.44 2.03
N LEU A 25 15.80 13.02 0.87
CA LEU A 25 15.54 12.39 -0.43
C LEU A 25 16.09 10.97 -0.57
N LYS A 26 17.29 10.71 -0.03
CA LYS A 26 17.88 9.36 0.02
C LYS A 26 16.99 8.36 0.76
N ARG A 27 16.37 8.79 1.87
CA ARG A 27 15.44 7.98 2.65
C ARG A 27 14.12 7.78 1.90
N CYS A 28 13.59 8.80 1.23
CA CYS A 28 12.43 8.68 0.35
C CYS A 28 12.65 7.60 -0.73
N TYR A 29 13.82 7.62 -1.39
CA TYR A 29 14.16 6.60 -2.39
C TYR A 29 14.22 5.19 -1.81
N GLN A 30 14.79 5.01 -0.62
CA GLN A 30 14.86 3.70 0.02
C GLN A 30 13.45 3.15 0.30
N ILE A 31 12.59 3.98 0.90
CA ILE A 31 11.19 3.63 1.21
C ILE A 31 10.44 3.29 -0.08
N ALA A 32 10.58 4.11 -1.11
CA ALA A 32 9.97 3.90 -2.42
C ALA A 32 10.37 2.54 -3.03
N ILE A 33 11.67 2.22 -3.01
CA ILE A 33 12.18 0.94 -3.53
C ILE A 33 11.63 -0.25 -2.75
N ASP A 34 11.62 -0.17 -1.42
CA ASP A 34 11.16 -1.26 -0.56
C ASP A 34 9.67 -1.55 -0.78
N ILE A 35 8.83 -0.51 -0.84
CA ILE A 35 7.39 -0.65 -1.10
C ILE A 35 7.11 -1.06 -2.55
N GLY A 36 7.87 -0.53 -3.51
CA GLY A 36 7.77 -0.93 -4.92
C GLY A 36 8.08 -2.42 -5.14
N LYS A 37 9.08 -2.96 -4.43
CA LYS A 37 9.39 -4.39 -4.45
C LYS A 37 8.26 -5.23 -3.87
N ALA A 38 7.67 -4.80 -2.74
CA ALA A 38 6.54 -5.49 -2.14
C ALA A 38 5.31 -5.53 -3.07
N LEU A 39 4.97 -4.40 -3.71
CA LEU A 39 3.88 -4.34 -4.71
C LEU A 39 4.16 -5.24 -5.91
N CYS A 40 5.37 -5.18 -6.46
CA CYS A 40 5.77 -6.02 -7.58
C CYS A 40 5.59 -7.51 -7.24
N PHE A 41 5.97 -7.92 -6.02
CA PHE A 41 5.78 -9.29 -5.54
C PHE A 41 4.29 -9.69 -5.52
N LEU A 42 3.42 -8.88 -4.91
CA LEU A 42 1.98 -9.16 -4.81
C LEU A 42 1.32 -9.25 -6.20
N HIS A 43 1.67 -8.34 -7.10
CA HIS A 43 1.11 -8.29 -8.45
C HIS A 43 1.65 -9.42 -9.34
N ALA A 44 2.82 -9.98 -9.02
CA ALA A 44 3.41 -11.14 -9.71
C ALA A 44 2.86 -12.49 -9.22
N CYS A 45 2.14 -12.54 -8.09
CA CYS A 45 1.47 -13.75 -7.63
C CYS A 45 0.48 -14.29 -8.69
N LYS A 46 0.22 -15.60 -8.66
CA LYS A 46 -0.73 -16.26 -9.56
C LYS A 46 -1.77 -17.02 -8.74
N PRO A 47 -3.01 -16.53 -8.65
CA PRO A 47 -3.53 -15.24 -9.14
C PRO A 47 -2.91 -13.99 -8.45
N PRO A 48 -2.92 -12.80 -9.10
CA PRO A 48 -2.43 -11.55 -8.51
C PRO A 48 -3.19 -11.17 -7.23
N ILE A 49 -2.48 -10.52 -6.31
CA ILE A 49 -3.02 -10.04 -5.03
C ILE A 49 -3.01 -8.51 -5.06
N LEU A 50 -4.17 -7.89 -4.80
CA LEU A 50 -4.27 -6.43 -4.62
C LEU A 50 -4.25 -6.11 -3.13
N HIS A 51 -3.52 -5.06 -2.74
CA HIS A 51 -3.48 -4.59 -1.36
C HIS A 51 -4.77 -3.86 -0.98
N ARG A 52 -5.23 -2.91 -1.82
CA ARG A 52 -6.47 -2.10 -1.73
C ARG A 52 -6.58 -1.09 -0.60
N ASP A 53 -5.69 -1.10 0.39
CA ASP A 53 -5.61 -0.03 1.41
C ASP A 53 -4.17 0.40 1.67
N LEU A 54 -3.41 0.65 0.60
CA LEU A 54 -2.03 1.13 0.75
C LEU A 54 -2.05 2.61 1.16
N LYS A 55 -1.43 2.91 2.31
CA LYS A 55 -1.40 4.23 2.95
C LYS A 55 -0.22 4.33 3.91
N PRO A 56 0.21 5.52 4.37
CA PRO A 56 1.34 5.65 5.28
C PRO A 56 1.24 4.84 6.57
N PRO A 57 0.09 4.75 7.27
CA PRO A 57 -0.04 3.87 8.44
C PRO A 57 0.19 2.36 8.15
N ASN A 58 0.07 1.94 6.89
CA ASN A 58 0.25 0.55 6.47
C ASN A 58 1.66 0.29 5.91
N ILE A 59 2.59 1.23 6.11
CA ILE A 59 4.01 1.10 5.80
C ILE A 59 4.76 1.20 7.11
N LEU A 60 5.27 0.06 7.59
CA LEU A 60 5.95 -0.07 8.87
C LEU A 60 7.46 -0.16 8.69
N PHE A 61 8.22 0.13 9.74
CA PHE A 61 9.67 0.04 9.73
C PHE A 61 10.19 -0.99 10.74
N ASP A 62 11.07 -1.87 10.28
CA ASP A 62 11.81 -2.76 11.18
C ASP A 62 12.95 -2.02 11.92
N ASP A 63 13.71 -2.77 12.72
CA ASP A 63 14.85 -2.29 13.50
C ASP A 63 16.01 -1.75 12.64
N ASN A 64 16.12 -2.22 11.40
CA ASN A 64 17.08 -1.75 10.41
C ASN A 64 16.55 -0.57 9.58
N GLY A 65 15.31 -0.16 9.85
CA GLY A 65 14.60 0.88 9.11
C GLY A 65 14.21 0.46 7.71
N VAL A 66 14.10 -0.82 7.39
CA VAL A 66 13.55 -1.29 6.11
C VAL A 66 12.03 -1.07 6.12
N ALA A 67 11.49 -0.52 5.03
CA ALA A 67 10.05 -0.32 4.93
C ALA A 67 9.35 -1.64 4.54
N LYS A 68 8.29 -2.00 5.27
CA LYS A 68 7.50 -3.21 5.03
C LYS A 68 6.02 -2.86 4.94
N MET A 69 5.35 -3.43 3.95
CA MET A 69 3.91 -3.29 3.77
C MET A 69 3.15 -4.15 4.78
N ALA A 70 2.13 -3.59 5.41
CA ALA A 70 1.31 -4.25 6.41
C ALA A 70 -0.19 -4.06 6.15
N ASP A 71 -1.01 -4.77 6.92
CA ASP A 71 -2.48 -4.72 6.88
C ASP A 71 -3.13 -5.13 5.54
N PHE A 72 -3.21 -6.45 5.37
CA PHE A 72 -3.86 -7.08 4.23
C PHE A 72 -5.36 -7.34 4.48
N GLY A 73 -5.99 -6.69 5.47
CA GLY A 73 -7.39 -6.96 5.84
C GLY A 73 -8.40 -6.68 4.74
N LEU A 74 -8.05 -5.80 3.80
CA LEU A 74 -8.87 -5.44 2.63
C LEU A 74 -8.34 -6.02 1.31
N SER A 75 -7.26 -6.80 1.37
CA SER A 75 -6.61 -7.37 0.20
C SER A 75 -7.49 -8.37 -0.51
N LYS A 76 -7.29 -8.49 -1.83
CA LYS A 76 -8.15 -9.32 -2.69
C LYS A 76 -7.33 -10.12 -3.67
N ILE A 77 -7.59 -11.42 -3.72
CA ILE A 77 -7.05 -12.32 -4.74
C ILE A 77 -7.90 -12.20 -6.01
N VAL A 78 -7.26 -11.92 -7.15
CA VAL A 78 -7.95 -11.74 -8.44
C VAL A 78 -7.99 -13.07 -9.19
N ALA A 79 -8.98 -13.92 -8.89
CA ALA A 79 -9.19 -15.14 -9.66
C ALA A 79 -9.60 -14.82 -11.11
N SER A 80 -9.04 -15.54 -12.08
CA SER A 80 -9.18 -15.32 -13.54
C SER A 80 -10.59 -15.51 -14.12
N SER A 81 -11.63 -15.71 -13.29
CA SER A 81 -12.99 -15.80 -13.80
C SER A 81 -13.53 -14.41 -14.09
N ARG A 82 -14.23 -14.27 -15.22
CA ARG A 82 -14.92 -13.06 -15.74
C ARG A 82 -15.93 -12.39 -14.77
N GLN A 83 -15.94 -12.73 -13.49
CA GLN A 83 -16.43 -11.84 -12.44
C GLN A 83 -15.43 -10.70 -12.25
N ALA A 84 -15.21 -9.94 -13.33
CA ALA A 84 -14.49 -8.70 -13.33
C ALA A 84 -14.91 -7.91 -12.10
N TYR A 85 -13.97 -7.74 -11.18
CA TYR A 85 -13.96 -6.63 -10.23
C TYR A 85 -15.32 -6.32 -9.60
N ARG A 86 -16.07 -7.35 -9.16
CA ARG A 86 -17.36 -7.11 -8.50
C ARG A 86 -17.11 -6.16 -7.35
N MET A 87 -17.75 -5.00 -7.49
CA MET A 87 -18.03 -3.89 -6.59
C MET A 87 -18.11 -4.30 -5.13
N THR A 88 -17.00 -4.72 -4.55
CA THR A 88 -16.83 -4.67 -3.10
C THR A 88 -16.76 -3.20 -2.75
N GLU A 89 -17.60 -2.81 -1.80
CA GLU A 89 -17.88 -1.44 -1.31
C GLU A 89 -16.65 -0.53 -1.26
N LYS A 90 -16.86 0.79 -1.16
CA LYS A 90 -15.79 1.81 -1.02
C LYS A 90 -14.88 1.49 0.18
N THR A 91 -13.91 0.61 -0.02
CA THR A 91 -12.96 0.16 1.00
C THR A 91 -11.63 0.86 0.79
N GLY A 92 -11.01 1.26 1.89
CA GLY A 92 -9.72 1.94 1.91
C GLY A 92 -9.84 3.42 2.27
N THR A 93 -8.69 4.06 2.41
CA THR A 93 -8.62 5.47 2.85
C THR A 93 -8.76 6.42 1.67
N ILE A 94 -9.81 7.26 1.65
CA ILE A 94 -10.21 8.12 0.52
C ILE A 94 -9.03 8.89 -0.10
N ARG A 95 -8.12 9.42 0.72
CA ARG A 95 -6.95 10.21 0.27
C ARG A 95 -6.03 9.43 -0.67
N TYR A 96 -5.88 8.12 -0.47
CA TYR A 96 -4.96 7.26 -1.24
C TYR A 96 -5.72 6.37 -2.24
N MET A 97 -7.05 6.51 -2.32
CA MET A 97 -7.89 5.65 -3.13
C MET A 97 -7.90 6.09 -4.59
N ALA A 98 -7.72 5.14 -5.51
CA ALA A 98 -7.82 5.39 -6.93
C ALA A 98 -9.24 5.84 -7.35
N PRO A 99 -9.37 6.78 -8.30
CA PRO A 99 -10.67 7.33 -8.70
C PRO A 99 -11.63 6.28 -9.24
N GLU A 100 -11.15 5.26 -9.95
CA GLU A 100 -11.96 4.14 -10.42
C GLU A 100 -12.58 3.34 -9.27
N VAL A 101 -11.90 3.22 -8.13
CA VAL A 101 -12.43 2.57 -6.93
C VAL A 101 -13.50 3.45 -6.28
N LEU A 102 -13.26 4.76 -6.19
CA LEU A 102 -14.23 5.73 -5.65
C LEU A 102 -15.53 5.77 -6.47
N LEU A 103 -15.41 5.64 -7.79
CA LEU A 103 -16.52 5.63 -8.74
C LEU A 103 -17.20 4.27 -8.88
N GLY A 104 -16.69 3.23 -8.20
CA GLY A 104 -17.23 1.88 -8.34
C GLY A 104 -17.13 1.37 -9.78
N LYS A 105 -16.02 1.64 -10.44
CA LYS A 105 -15.70 1.08 -11.75
C LYS A 105 -14.89 -0.20 -11.58
N GLU A 106 -14.70 -0.91 -12.69
CA GLU A 106 -13.83 -2.08 -12.69
C GLU A 106 -12.39 -1.70 -12.32
N TYR A 107 -11.87 -2.53 -11.42
CA TYR A 107 -10.54 -2.53 -10.83
C TYR A 107 -9.37 -2.94 -11.71
N SER A 108 -8.13 -2.76 -11.28
CA SER A 108 -7.06 -3.77 -11.48
C SER A 108 -5.94 -3.55 -10.46
N CYS A 109 -4.77 -4.20 -10.63
CA CYS A 109 -3.58 -3.90 -9.83
C CYS A 109 -3.17 -2.41 -9.90
N CYS A 110 -3.63 -1.66 -10.91
CA CYS A 110 -3.38 -0.23 -11.05
C CYS A 110 -3.83 0.62 -9.85
N VAL A 111 -4.78 0.14 -9.05
CA VAL A 111 -5.27 0.89 -7.87
C VAL A 111 -4.19 1.02 -6.80
N ASP A 112 -3.39 -0.03 -6.60
CA ASP A 112 -2.29 0.01 -5.64
C ASP A 112 -1.15 0.90 -6.16
N VAL A 113 -0.96 0.96 -7.49
CA VAL A 113 0.02 1.86 -8.14
C VAL A 113 -0.39 3.31 -7.94
N TYR A 114 -1.69 3.62 -8.03
CA TYR A 114 -2.20 4.96 -7.72
C TYR A 114 -1.93 5.32 -6.25
N SER A 115 -2.29 4.44 -5.31
CA SER A 115 -2.03 4.65 -3.88
C SER A 115 -0.54 4.88 -3.59
N TYR A 116 0.32 4.09 -4.23
CA TYR A 116 1.78 4.25 -4.16
C TYR A 116 2.22 5.62 -4.67
N GLY A 117 1.73 6.06 -5.83
CA GLY A 117 2.03 7.39 -6.37
C GLY A 117 1.61 8.53 -5.43
N MET A 118 0.43 8.39 -4.79
CA MET A 118 -0.03 9.35 -3.79
C MET A 118 0.92 9.40 -2.60
N ILE A 119 1.35 8.25 -2.07
CA ILE A 119 2.33 8.21 -0.97
C ILE A 119 3.63 8.92 -1.35
N LEU A 120 4.17 8.63 -2.53
CA LEU A 120 5.41 9.28 -3.00
C LEU A 120 5.28 10.81 -3.11
N SER A 121 4.08 11.32 -3.45
CA SER A 121 3.85 12.76 -3.55
C SER A 121 3.87 13.50 -2.21
N TYR A 122 3.71 12.77 -1.10
CA TYR A 122 3.66 13.32 0.26
C TYR A 122 4.96 13.11 1.05
N MET A 123 5.93 12.37 0.51
CA MET A 123 7.27 12.20 1.09
C MET A 123 8.26 13.22 0.56
#